data_AF-A0A8J3UV08-F1
#
_entry.id   AF-A0A8J3UV08-F1
#
_cell.length_a   1.000
_cell.length_b   1.000
_cell.length_c   1.000
_cell.angle_alpha   90.00
_cell.angle_beta   90.00
_cell.angle_gamma   90.00
#
_symmetry.space_group_name_H-M   'P 1'
#
loop_
_entity.id
_entity.type
_entity.pdbx_description
1 polymer ?
#
loop_
_entity_poly.entity_id
_entity_poly.type
_entity_poly.pdbx_seq_one_letter_code
_entity_poly.pdbx_strand_id
1 'polypeptide(L)'
;MADSGIYLYAVTSEAGEACLRLRGVLDAPVRKISRGDLAAYVSTVPLDQFGEEPLGHLLEDLDWVGEVARAHHRVVEGVAEAGPTAPVRLVTVYSDEEQIRALLARRHDDFLAVLSRVAGRREWGVKAYVDPESASHAGPGGAAERETSVGQRAARPGTAYLQRRKANLRSREDLWRHAVACAERLHAALGEIAVAGRRHRPQDPQLSGRKEWMVLNGAYLVEEERSTEFAAAVAAFREAAAGAGPGTGTGTETGPGPGAGHGAGMGVLGEVMDVAMDVELTGPWAPYSFTAVELETGGREGGAR
;
A
#
# COMPACT_ATOMS: atom_id res chain seq x y z
N MET A 1 -2.75 33.71 25.13
CA MET A 1 -3.35 32.40 24.86
C MET A 1 -2.71 31.93 23.57
N ALA A 2 -2.11 30.73 23.54
CA ALA A 2 -1.57 30.20 22.31
C ALA A 2 -2.72 30.02 21.31
N ASP A 3 -2.51 30.43 20.06
CA ASP A 3 -3.52 30.27 19.01
C ASP A 3 -3.72 28.77 18.75
N SER A 4 -4.96 28.32 18.64
CA SER A 4 -5.30 26.89 18.55
C SER A 4 -6.12 26.59 17.32
N GLY A 5 -5.86 25.44 16.69
CA GLY A 5 -6.58 24.92 15.54
C GLY A 5 -7.30 23.61 15.84
N ILE A 6 -8.12 23.19 14.89
CA ILE A 6 -8.90 21.96 14.93
C ILE A 6 -8.31 20.97 13.94
N TYR A 7 -7.67 19.92 14.45
CA TYR A 7 -7.15 18.82 13.66
C TYR A 7 -8.29 17.85 13.33
N LEU A 8 -8.53 17.61 12.04
CA LEU A 8 -9.55 16.67 11.55
C LEU A 8 -8.92 15.30 11.28
N TYR A 9 -9.53 14.23 11.79
CA TYR A 9 -9.07 12.84 11.58
C TYR A 9 -9.89 12.12 10.51
N ALA A 10 -11.21 12.13 10.68
CA ALA A 10 -12.12 11.40 9.82
C ALA A 10 -13.54 11.97 9.89
N VAL A 11 -14.32 11.66 8.86
CA VAL A 11 -15.77 11.91 8.80
C VAL A 11 -16.50 10.57 8.72
N THR A 12 -17.64 10.45 9.40
CA THR A 12 -18.51 9.26 9.39
C THR A 12 -19.98 9.65 9.38
N SER A 13 -20.84 8.73 8.95
CA SER A 13 -22.30 8.78 9.13
C SER A 13 -22.77 8.09 10.41
N GLU A 14 -21.91 7.31 11.07
CA GLU A 14 -22.26 6.50 12.25
C GLU A 14 -21.46 6.96 13.46
N ALA A 15 -21.98 8.02 14.10
CA ALA A 15 -21.32 8.72 15.19
C ALA A 15 -21.35 7.95 16.53
N GLY A 16 -20.39 7.06 16.77
CA GLY A 16 -20.22 6.36 18.05
C GLY A 16 -19.61 7.22 19.18
N GLU A 17 -20.17 7.15 20.39
CA GLU A 17 -19.61 7.81 21.59
C GLU A 17 -18.34 7.13 22.11
N ALA A 18 -18.11 5.86 21.76
CA ALA A 18 -16.92 5.10 22.17
C ALA A 18 -15.62 5.77 21.71
N CYS A 19 -15.63 6.35 20.51
CA CYS A 19 -14.48 7.01 19.90
C CYS A 19 -14.05 8.30 20.65
N LEU A 20 -14.89 8.85 21.53
CA LEU A 20 -14.55 10.01 22.37
C LEU A 20 -13.57 9.67 23.49
N ARG A 21 -13.34 8.38 23.76
CA ARG A 21 -12.32 7.92 24.71
C ARG A 21 -10.92 7.88 24.10
N LEU A 22 -10.81 8.02 22.78
CA LEU A 22 -9.55 7.98 22.06
C LEU A 22 -8.72 9.25 22.33
N ARG A 23 -7.41 9.09 22.18
CA ARG A 23 -6.42 10.15 22.30
C ARG A 23 -5.74 10.37 20.95
N GLY A 24 -5.87 11.57 20.43
CA GLY A 24 -5.36 11.97 19.15
C GLY A 24 -3.89 12.39 19.19
N VAL A 25 -3.52 13.21 18.21
CA VAL A 25 -2.23 13.87 18.08
C VAL A 25 -1.96 14.71 19.33
N LEU A 26 -0.70 14.68 19.80
CA LEU A 26 -0.27 15.29 21.07
C LEU A 26 -1.05 14.83 22.31
N ASP A 27 -1.56 13.58 22.31
CA ASP A 27 -2.45 13.03 23.36
C ASP A 27 -3.72 13.87 23.60
N ALA A 28 -4.10 14.72 22.63
CA ALA A 28 -5.28 15.57 22.78
C ALA A 28 -6.56 14.72 22.82
N PRO A 29 -7.54 15.07 23.68
CA PRO A 29 -8.81 14.36 23.73
C PRO A 29 -9.55 14.50 22.39
N VAL A 30 -10.04 13.38 21.87
CA VAL A 30 -10.87 13.37 20.66
C VAL A 30 -12.27 13.85 21.01
N ARG A 31 -12.80 14.74 20.18
CA ARG A 31 -14.16 15.27 20.27
C ARG A 31 -14.85 15.17 18.92
N LYS A 32 -16.16 15.36 18.92
CA LYS A 32 -17.03 15.21 17.75
C LYS A 32 -17.68 16.52 17.39
N ILE A 33 -17.74 16.83 16.10
CA ILE A 33 -18.52 17.93 15.54
C ILE A 33 -19.52 17.32 14.55
N SER A 34 -20.81 17.50 14.81
CA SER A 34 -21.88 16.95 13.97
C SER A 34 -22.56 18.03 13.12
N ARG A 35 -22.99 17.65 11.92
CA ARG A 35 -23.80 18.48 11.02
C ARG A 35 -24.65 17.57 10.12
N GLY A 36 -25.98 17.65 10.26
CA GLY A 36 -26.88 16.72 9.57
C GLY A 36 -26.62 15.28 10.01
N ASP A 37 -26.52 14.39 9.03
CA ASP A 37 -26.27 12.97 9.23
C ASP A 37 -24.77 12.62 9.32
N LEU A 38 -23.89 13.64 9.33
CA LEU A 38 -22.45 13.48 9.37
C LEU A 38 -21.85 13.92 10.71
N ALA A 39 -20.77 13.24 11.09
CA ALA A 39 -19.93 13.61 12.21
C ALA A 39 -18.45 13.60 11.82
N ALA A 40 -17.73 14.61 12.28
CA ALA A 40 -16.28 14.73 12.19
C ALA A 40 -15.65 14.44 13.55
N TYR A 41 -14.64 13.57 13.59
CA TYR A 41 -13.79 13.37 14.77
C TYR A 41 -12.56 14.27 14.67
N VAL A 42 -12.34 15.05 15.72
CA VAL A 42 -11.35 16.13 15.74
C VAL A 42 -10.64 16.21 17.09
N SER A 43 -9.53 16.94 17.16
CA SER A 43 -8.91 17.37 18.40
C SER A 43 -8.38 18.80 18.28
N THR A 44 -8.14 19.45 19.42
CA THR A 44 -7.51 20.78 19.43
C THR A 44 -5.98 20.62 19.41
N VAL A 45 -5.31 21.40 18.56
CA VAL A 45 -3.85 21.42 18.41
C VAL A 45 -3.33 22.85 18.43
N PRO A 46 -2.08 23.11 18.85
CA PRO A 46 -1.55 24.46 18.88
C PRO A 46 -1.05 24.89 17.49
N LEU A 47 -1.39 26.11 17.05
CA LEU A 47 -1.07 26.60 15.71
C LEU A 47 0.41 27.02 15.55
N ASP A 48 1.16 27.13 16.64
CA ASP A 48 2.62 27.32 16.60
C ASP A 48 3.38 26.07 16.12
N GLN A 49 2.74 24.89 16.12
CA GLN A 49 3.27 23.64 15.56
C GLN A 49 2.53 23.21 14.30
N PHE A 50 1.22 23.47 14.23
CA PHE A 50 0.36 23.00 13.15
C PHE A 50 -0.07 24.10 12.16
N GLY A 51 0.43 25.32 12.34
CA GLY A 51 0.29 26.40 11.37
C GLY A 51 1.14 26.17 10.13
N GLU A 52 0.82 26.85 9.03
CA GLU A 52 1.45 26.63 7.72
C GLU A 52 2.98 26.79 7.74
N GLU A 53 3.50 27.80 8.43
CA GLU A 53 4.93 28.15 8.45
C GLU A 53 5.78 27.16 9.28
N PRO A 54 5.42 26.79 10.52
CA PRO A 54 6.14 25.76 11.29
C PRO A 54 6.00 24.34 10.71
N LEU A 55 4.86 24.04 10.09
CA LEU A 55 4.55 22.69 9.63
C LEU A 55 5.50 22.20 8.55
N GLY A 56 5.97 23.08 7.66
CA GLY A 56 6.94 22.71 6.63
C GLY A 56 8.20 22.09 7.20
N HIS A 57 8.76 22.69 8.26
CA HIS A 57 9.95 22.20 8.94
C HIS A 57 9.71 20.94 9.77
N LEU A 58 8.55 20.85 10.45
CA LEU A 58 8.20 19.67 11.25
C LEU A 58 7.92 18.45 10.37
N LEU A 59 7.48 18.63 9.13
CA LEU A 59 7.31 17.53 8.16
C LEU A 59 8.64 16.95 7.68
N GLU A 60 9.76 17.64 7.87
CA GLU A 60 11.10 17.11 7.60
C GLU A 60 11.62 16.24 8.76
N ASP A 61 11.04 16.39 9.96
CA ASP A 61 11.32 15.54 11.12
C ASP A 61 10.53 14.24 11.04
N LEU A 62 11.21 13.16 10.61
CA LEU A 62 10.60 11.84 10.43
C LEU A 62 10.06 11.23 11.73
N ASP A 63 10.66 11.54 12.89
CA ASP A 63 10.21 11.01 14.17
C ASP A 63 8.90 11.68 14.58
N TRP A 64 8.83 13.01 14.46
CA TRP A 64 7.60 13.77 14.68
C TRP A 64 6.48 13.35 13.73
N VAL A 65 6.77 13.25 12.42
CA VAL A 65 5.79 12.78 11.42
C VAL A 65 5.31 11.38 11.77
N GLY A 66 6.21 10.49 12.18
CA GLY A 66 5.87 9.13 12.62
C GLY A 66 4.92 9.13 13.80
N GLU A 67 5.15 9.96 14.81
CA GLU A 67 4.27 10.10 15.98
C GLU A 67 2.87 10.61 15.60
N VAL A 68 2.82 11.69 14.80
CA VAL A 68 1.57 12.28 14.32
C VAL A 68 0.79 11.28 13.46
N ALA A 69 1.46 10.57 12.55
CA ALA A 69 0.85 9.54 11.72
C ALA A 69 0.28 8.38 12.55
N ARG A 70 1.02 7.87 13.53
CA ARG A 70 0.53 6.81 14.43
C ARG A 70 -0.67 7.26 15.25
N ALA A 71 -0.65 8.49 15.77
CA ALA A 71 -1.77 9.03 16.53
C ALA A 71 -3.01 9.26 15.67
N HIS A 72 -2.84 9.82 14.47
CA HIS A 72 -3.90 9.96 13.48
C HIS A 72 -4.51 8.58 13.12
N HIS A 73 -3.67 7.62 12.79
CA HIS A 73 -4.09 6.27 12.41
C HIS A 73 -4.91 5.59 13.53
N ARG A 74 -4.47 5.69 14.79
CA ARG A 74 -5.23 5.14 15.94
C ARG A 74 -6.64 5.70 16.04
N VAL A 75 -6.81 7.01 15.83
CA VAL A 75 -8.15 7.63 15.86
C VAL A 75 -8.99 7.12 14.70
N VAL A 76 -8.43 7.11 13.50
CA VAL A 76 -9.15 6.67 12.29
C VAL A 76 -9.59 5.21 12.37
N GLU A 77 -8.70 4.29 12.78
CA GLU A 77 -9.08 2.88 12.96
C GLU A 77 -10.18 2.72 14.01
N GLY A 78 -10.07 3.41 15.15
CA GLY A 78 -11.11 3.35 16.19
C GLY A 78 -12.47 3.93 15.74
N VAL A 79 -12.49 4.81 14.74
CA VAL A 79 -13.74 5.27 14.11
C VAL A 79 -14.22 4.26 13.06
N ALA A 80 -13.31 3.68 12.28
CA ALA A 80 -13.61 2.66 11.27
C ALA A 80 -14.13 1.35 11.86
N GLU A 81 -13.74 1.00 13.09
CA GLU A 81 -14.31 -0.12 13.84
C GLU A 81 -15.78 0.11 14.24
N ALA A 82 -16.19 1.38 14.38
CA ALA A 82 -17.54 1.75 14.78
C ALA A 82 -18.51 1.87 13.60
N GLY A 83 -18.02 2.08 12.38
CA GLY A 83 -18.84 2.20 11.18
C GLY A 83 -18.09 2.76 9.96
N PRO A 84 -18.82 3.01 8.85
CA PRO A 84 -18.24 3.55 7.62
C PRO A 84 -17.48 4.85 7.91
N THR A 85 -16.24 4.94 7.45
CA THR A 85 -15.34 6.04 7.83
C THR A 85 -14.60 6.55 6.60
N ALA A 86 -14.58 7.88 6.46
CA ALA A 86 -13.80 8.62 5.48
C ALA A 86 -12.61 9.29 6.18
N PRO A 87 -11.44 8.63 6.22
CA PRO A 87 -10.21 9.25 6.67
C PRO A 87 -9.88 10.51 5.85
N VAL A 88 -9.38 11.55 6.51
CA VAL A 88 -8.83 12.73 5.83
C VAL A 88 -7.31 12.63 5.71
N ARG A 89 -6.72 13.50 4.90
CA ARG A 89 -5.26 13.56 4.75
C ARG A 89 -4.60 13.92 6.08
N LEU A 90 -3.41 13.35 6.31
CA LEU A 90 -2.61 13.69 7.49
C LEU A 90 -2.39 15.21 7.54
N VAL A 91 -2.49 15.77 8.74
CA VAL A 91 -2.31 17.20 9.00
C VAL A 91 -3.35 18.11 8.33
N THR A 92 -4.61 17.64 8.29
CA THR A 92 -5.74 18.51 7.91
C THR A 92 -6.18 19.33 9.13
N VAL A 93 -5.83 20.62 9.17
CA VAL A 93 -6.11 21.53 10.30
C VAL A 93 -6.95 22.72 9.85
N TYR A 94 -7.94 23.08 10.65
CA TYR A 94 -8.83 24.23 10.46
C TYR A 94 -8.68 25.24 11.60
N SER A 95 -9.03 26.51 11.38
CA SER A 95 -8.90 27.52 12.44
C SER A 95 -9.94 27.38 13.55
N ASP A 96 -11.11 26.85 13.22
CA ASP A 96 -12.25 26.77 14.15
C ASP A 96 -13.24 25.67 13.76
N GLU A 97 -14.21 25.42 14.64
CA GLU A 97 -15.26 24.42 14.44
C GLU A 97 -16.26 24.79 13.35
N GLU A 98 -16.46 26.08 13.08
CA GLU A 98 -17.46 26.51 12.11
C GLU A 98 -17.01 26.17 10.70
N GLN A 99 -15.71 26.23 10.43
CA GLN A 99 -15.13 25.71 9.19
C GLN A 99 -15.40 24.22 9.01
N ILE A 100 -15.33 23.41 10.07
CA ILE A 100 -15.68 21.98 10.02
C ILE A 100 -17.17 21.81 9.70
N ARG A 101 -18.05 22.54 10.38
CA ARG A 101 -19.51 22.47 10.11
C ARG A 101 -19.82 22.89 8.68
N ALA A 102 -19.18 23.94 8.18
CA ALA A 102 -19.32 24.41 6.81
C ALA A 102 -18.80 23.39 5.78
N LEU A 103 -17.69 22.71 6.09
CA LEU A 103 -17.17 21.61 5.28
C LEU A 103 -18.19 20.46 5.18
N LEU A 104 -18.68 19.99 6.32
CA LEU A 104 -19.65 18.89 6.38
C LEU A 104 -20.93 19.23 5.63
N ALA A 105 -21.42 20.48 5.73
CA ALA A 105 -22.59 20.94 4.99
C ALA A 105 -22.32 21.03 3.48
N ARG A 106 -21.18 21.61 3.08
CA ARG A 106 -20.83 21.83 1.67
C ARG A 106 -20.56 20.54 0.91
N ARG A 107 -19.94 19.55 1.56
CA ARG A 107 -19.54 18.26 0.97
C ARG A 107 -20.42 17.11 1.45
N HIS A 108 -21.63 17.40 1.91
CA HIS A 108 -22.53 16.43 2.54
C HIS A 108 -22.75 15.19 1.67
N ASP A 109 -23.22 15.39 0.44
CA ASP A 109 -23.57 14.30 -0.46
C ASP A 109 -22.33 13.52 -0.93
N ASP A 110 -21.20 14.20 -1.10
CA ASP A 110 -19.92 13.57 -1.44
C ASP A 110 -19.45 12.64 -0.32
N PHE A 111 -19.53 13.08 0.94
CA PHE A 111 -19.20 12.23 2.08
C PHE A 111 -20.13 11.03 2.16
N LEU A 112 -21.45 11.22 2.03
CA LEU A 112 -22.39 10.09 2.04
C LEU A 112 -22.14 9.10 0.91
N ALA A 113 -21.83 9.56 -0.30
CA ALA A 113 -21.50 8.69 -1.42
C ALA A 113 -20.23 7.87 -1.16
N VAL A 114 -19.19 8.51 -0.60
CA VAL A 114 -17.94 7.83 -0.21
C VAL A 114 -18.17 6.84 0.92
N LEU A 115 -18.92 7.22 1.96
CA LEU A 115 -19.23 6.37 3.11
C LEU A 115 -20.05 5.14 2.69
N SER A 116 -21.05 5.32 1.82
CA SER A 116 -21.81 4.20 1.23
C SER A 116 -20.92 3.25 0.43
N ARG A 117 -19.94 3.80 -0.31
CA ARG A 117 -18.97 3.00 -1.06
C ARG A 117 -18.06 2.17 -0.15
N VAL A 118 -17.76 2.61 1.07
CA VAL A 118 -16.82 1.90 1.96
C VAL A 118 -17.48 1.16 3.12
N ALA A 119 -18.80 1.27 3.27
CA ALA A 119 -19.54 0.52 4.27
C ALA A 119 -19.33 -0.99 4.12
N GLY A 120 -19.04 -1.68 5.24
CA GLY A 120 -18.77 -3.12 5.28
C GLY A 120 -17.50 -3.56 4.54
N ARG A 121 -16.57 -2.64 4.27
CA ARG A 121 -15.37 -2.89 3.46
C ARG A 121 -14.12 -2.38 4.15
N ARG A 122 -13.01 -3.06 3.91
CA ARG A 122 -11.68 -2.73 4.42
C ARG A 122 -10.67 -2.61 3.30
N GLU A 123 -9.66 -1.78 3.52
CA GLU A 123 -8.55 -1.63 2.57
C GLU A 123 -7.42 -2.60 2.90
N TRP A 124 -6.91 -3.26 1.86
CA TRP A 124 -5.75 -4.13 1.91
C TRP A 124 -4.65 -3.59 1.00
N GLY A 125 -3.42 -3.54 1.50
CA GLY A 125 -2.25 -3.16 0.71
C GLY A 125 -1.47 -4.40 0.28
N VAL A 126 -1.15 -4.52 -1.02
CA VAL A 126 -0.27 -5.58 -1.55
C VAL A 126 0.91 -4.96 -2.26
N LYS A 127 2.13 -5.28 -1.81
CA LYS A 127 3.36 -4.88 -2.47
C LYS A 127 4.08 -6.11 -2.99
N ALA A 128 4.72 -6.00 -4.14
CA ALA A 128 5.54 -7.08 -4.68
C ALA A 128 6.90 -6.56 -5.13
N TYR A 129 7.93 -7.33 -4.80
CA TYR A 129 9.34 -7.01 -4.97
C TYR A 129 10.05 -8.14 -5.70
N VAL A 130 11.06 -7.79 -6.49
CA VAL A 130 11.97 -8.74 -7.15
C VAL A 130 13.41 -8.33 -6.89
N ASP A 131 14.27 -9.29 -6.54
CA ASP A 131 15.70 -9.06 -6.39
C ASP A 131 16.40 -9.09 -7.77
N PRO A 132 16.95 -7.97 -8.27
CA PRO A 132 17.66 -7.94 -9.55
C PRO A 132 19.01 -8.65 -9.56
N GLU A 133 19.57 -9.00 -8.40
CA GLU A 133 20.80 -9.78 -8.29
C GLU A 133 20.54 -11.28 -8.54
N SER A 134 19.31 -11.77 -8.30
CA SER A 134 18.90 -13.16 -8.57
C SER A 134 19.08 -13.58 -10.04
N ALA A 135 18.82 -12.69 -11.01
CA ALA A 135 19.02 -12.94 -12.44
C ALA A 135 20.50 -13.08 -12.85
N SER A 136 21.44 -12.65 -12.01
CA SER A 136 22.87 -12.78 -12.29
C SER A 136 23.43 -14.14 -11.88
N HIS A 137 22.80 -14.80 -10.90
CA HIS A 137 23.19 -16.11 -10.39
C HIS A 137 22.56 -17.28 -11.15
N ALA A 138 21.45 -17.06 -11.87
CA ALA A 138 20.78 -18.08 -12.68
C ALA A 138 21.42 -18.32 -14.07
N GLY A 139 22.50 -17.60 -14.41
CA GLY A 139 23.25 -17.83 -15.65
C GLY A 139 23.99 -19.18 -15.65
N PRO A 140 24.30 -19.78 -16.81
CA PRO A 140 24.89 -21.13 -16.92
C PRO A 140 26.37 -21.22 -16.50
N GLY A 141 26.81 -20.44 -15.52
CA GLY A 141 28.17 -20.39 -14.99
C GLY A 141 28.35 -20.97 -13.57
N GLY A 142 27.27 -21.31 -12.86
CA GLY A 142 27.34 -21.73 -11.45
C GLY A 142 27.94 -23.13 -11.20
N ALA A 143 28.17 -23.95 -12.24
CA ALA A 143 28.62 -25.33 -12.09
C ALA A 143 29.89 -25.70 -12.90
N ALA A 144 30.55 -24.74 -13.55
CA ALA A 144 31.68 -25.02 -14.46
C ALA A 144 33.04 -24.49 -13.99
N GLU A 145 33.23 -24.29 -12.68
CA GLU A 145 34.57 -24.14 -12.09
C GLU A 145 34.98 -25.43 -11.39
N ARG A 146 35.08 -26.51 -12.17
CA ARG A 146 35.98 -27.63 -11.93
C ARG A 146 36.10 -28.39 -13.25
N GLU A 147 37.30 -28.29 -13.83
CA GLU A 147 37.80 -29.06 -14.99
C GLU A 147 37.19 -28.70 -16.35
N THR A 148 37.95 -28.01 -17.22
CA THR A 148 38.81 -28.67 -18.21
C THR A 148 39.67 -27.62 -18.92
N SER A 149 40.97 -27.89 -19.02
CA SER A 149 41.93 -27.13 -19.80
C SER A 149 41.90 -27.52 -21.28
N VAL A 150 42.44 -26.60 -22.10
CA VAL A 150 42.93 -26.75 -23.49
C VAL A 150 41.94 -26.41 -24.61
N GLY A 151 42.15 -25.21 -25.16
CA GLY A 151 42.02 -24.98 -26.60
C GLY A 151 40.86 -24.10 -27.03
N GLN A 152 40.93 -22.79 -26.83
CA GLN A 152 40.20 -21.86 -27.70
C GLN A 152 40.86 -20.47 -27.73
N ARG A 153 41.07 -20.00 -28.96
CA ARG A 153 41.68 -18.74 -29.38
C ARG A 153 41.14 -17.59 -28.52
N ALA A 154 42.03 -16.98 -27.74
CA ALA A 154 41.71 -15.94 -26.77
C ALA A 154 40.86 -14.82 -27.40
N ALA A 155 39.57 -14.80 -27.04
CA ALA A 155 38.77 -13.59 -27.16
C ALA A 155 39.51 -12.49 -26.39
N ARG A 156 39.75 -11.34 -27.03
CA ARG A 156 40.44 -10.21 -26.40
C ARG A 156 39.74 -9.88 -25.06
N PRO A 157 40.46 -9.63 -23.95
CA PRO A 157 39.88 -9.45 -22.61
C PRO A 157 38.71 -8.45 -22.55
N GLY A 158 38.73 -7.40 -23.38
CA GLY A 158 37.64 -6.42 -23.49
C GLY A 158 36.35 -6.94 -24.16
N THR A 159 36.44 -7.87 -25.11
CA THR A 159 35.26 -8.44 -25.79
C THR A 159 34.50 -9.39 -24.88
N ALA A 160 35.21 -10.21 -24.08
CA ALA A 160 34.60 -11.10 -23.09
C ALA A 160 33.89 -10.32 -21.97
N TYR A 161 34.46 -9.19 -21.54
CA TYR A 161 33.82 -8.29 -20.58
C TYR A 161 32.54 -7.65 -21.16
N LEU A 162 32.60 -7.11 -22.38
CA LEU A 162 31.42 -6.51 -23.03
C LEU A 162 30.31 -7.54 -23.31
N GLN A 163 30.66 -8.77 -23.68
CA GLN A 163 29.69 -9.86 -23.85
C GLN A 163 29.01 -10.23 -22.54
N ARG A 164 29.77 -10.39 -21.44
CA ARG A 164 29.20 -10.61 -20.09
C ARG A 164 28.30 -9.46 -19.65
N ARG A 165 28.73 -8.22 -19.86
CA ARG A 165 27.93 -7.02 -19.54
C ARG A 165 26.63 -6.97 -20.34
N LYS A 166 26.66 -7.28 -21.64
CA LYS A 166 25.46 -7.33 -22.49
C LYS A 166 24.50 -8.47 -22.10
N ALA A 167 25.04 -9.64 -21.74
CA ALA A 167 24.23 -10.76 -21.27
C ALA A 167 23.55 -10.45 -19.92
N ASN A 168 24.26 -9.79 -18.99
CA ASN A 168 23.71 -9.38 -17.70
C ASN A 168 22.61 -8.30 -17.85
N LEU A 169 22.78 -7.34 -18.76
CA LEU A 169 21.74 -6.36 -19.05
C LEU A 169 20.48 -7.02 -19.61
N ARG A 170 20.63 -7.95 -20.56
CA ARG A 170 19.50 -8.72 -21.12
C ARG A 170 18.80 -9.56 -20.06
N SER A 171 19.55 -10.28 -19.21
CA SER A 171 18.93 -11.10 -18.16
C SER A 171 18.16 -10.25 -17.15
N ARG A 172 18.65 -9.03 -16.85
CA ARG A 172 17.93 -8.06 -16.02
C ARG A 172 16.67 -7.50 -16.67
N GLU A 173 16.73 -7.18 -17.97
CA GLU A 173 15.56 -6.76 -18.75
C GLU A 173 14.51 -7.88 -18.82
N ASP A 174 14.94 -9.13 -19.02
CA ASP A 174 14.08 -10.31 -19.07
C ASP A 174 13.42 -10.57 -17.71
N LEU A 175 14.19 -10.51 -16.62
CA LEU A 175 13.69 -10.61 -15.25
C LEU A 175 12.64 -9.53 -14.97
N TRP A 176 12.93 -8.26 -15.32
CA TRP A 176 11.99 -7.16 -15.13
C TRP A 176 10.68 -7.39 -15.90
N ARG A 177 10.77 -7.79 -17.17
CA ARG A 177 9.58 -8.07 -18.00
C ARG A 177 8.72 -9.19 -17.41
N HIS A 178 9.34 -10.28 -16.96
CA HIS A 178 8.61 -11.38 -16.34
C HIS A 178 8.02 -11.00 -14.98
N ALA A 179 8.75 -10.25 -14.16
CA ALA A 179 8.29 -9.78 -12.86
C ALA A 179 7.07 -8.85 -12.99
N VAL A 180 7.10 -7.91 -13.96
CA VAL A 180 5.95 -7.05 -14.27
C VAL A 180 4.78 -7.89 -14.76
N ALA A 181 4.96 -8.82 -15.70
CA ALA A 181 3.89 -9.68 -16.18
C ALA A 181 3.26 -10.53 -15.05
N CYS A 182 4.07 -10.95 -14.09
CA CYS A 182 3.58 -11.68 -12.94
C CYS A 182 2.82 -10.79 -11.94
N ALA A 183 3.31 -9.57 -11.68
CA ALA A 183 2.60 -8.56 -10.91
C ALA A 183 1.24 -8.19 -11.53
N GLU A 184 1.14 -8.15 -12.88
CA GLU A 184 -0.12 -7.96 -13.59
C GLU A 184 -1.11 -9.08 -13.31
N ARG A 185 -0.68 -10.34 -13.35
CA ARG A 185 -1.52 -11.50 -13.02
C ARG A 185 -1.98 -11.48 -11.57
N LEU A 186 -1.08 -11.18 -10.64
CA LEU A 186 -1.42 -11.00 -9.22
C LEU A 186 -2.51 -9.93 -9.06
N HIS A 187 -2.32 -8.75 -9.65
CA HIS A 187 -3.29 -7.68 -9.57
C HIS A 187 -4.65 -8.06 -10.16
N ALA A 188 -4.66 -8.74 -11.31
CA ALA A 188 -5.90 -9.18 -11.95
C ALA A 188 -6.66 -10.16 -11.05
N ALA A 189 -5.98 -11.19 -10.51
CA ALA A 189 -6.59 -12.16 -9.61
C ALA A 189 -7.15 -11.51 -8.33
N LEU A 190 -6.40 -10.58 -7.72
CA LEU A 190 -6.88 -9.82 -6.56
C LEU A 190 -8.06 -8.90 -6.91
N GLY A 191 -8.12 -8.40 -8.14
CA GLY A 191 -9.21 -7.59 -8.66
C GLY A 191 -10.53 -8.35 -8.83
N GLU A 192 -10.51 -9.68 -8.95
CA GLU A 192 -11.72 -10.52 -8.97
C GLU A 192 -12.35 -10.66 -7.56
N ILE A 193 -11.52 -10.46 -6.52
CA ILE A 193 -11.95 -10.54 -5.12
C ILE A 193 -12.34 -9.18 -4.57
N ALA A 194 -11.55 -8.15 -4.90
CA ALA A 194 -11.78 -6.79 -4.44
C ALA A 194 -12.94 -6.11 -5.18
N VAL A 195 -13.72 -5.31 -4.46
CA VAL A 195 -14.74 -4.41 -5.05
C VAL A 195 -14.09 -3.31 -5.88
N ALA A 196 -12.89 -2.89 -5.50
CA ALA A 196 -12.08 -1.95 -6.26
C ALA A 196 -10.59 -2.16 -6.01
N GLY A 197 -9.76 -1.99 -7.04
CA GLY A 197 -8.31 -1.97 -6.94
C GLY A 197 -7.74 -0.63 -7.41
N ARG A 198 -6.66 -0.16 -6.77
CA ARG A 198 -5.85 0.97 -7.22
C ARG A 198 -4.38 0.56 -7.25
N ARG A 199 -3.66 1.05 -8.25
CA ARG A 199 -2.20 0.94 -8.31
C ARG A 199 -1.58 2.28 -8.00
N HIS A 200 -0.73 2.28 -7.00
CA HIS A 200 0.13 3.40 -6.67
C HIS A 200 1.42 3.29 -7.47
N ARG A 201 2.09 4.41 -7.70
CA ARG A 201 3.42 4.39 -8.33
C ARG A 201 4.35 3.53 -7.46
N PRO A 202 5.10 2.58 -8.05
CA PRO A 202 6.14 1.89 -7.31
C PRO A 202 7.10 2.91 -6.69
N GLN A 203 7.40 2.78 -5.41
CA GLN A 203 8.33 3.68 -4.73
C GLN A 203 9.70 3.60 -5.41
N ASP A 204 10.35 4.76 -5.59
CA ASP A 204 11.69 4.83 -6.16
C ASP A 204 12.67 4.06 -5.25
N PRO A 205 13.44 3.09 -5.79
CA PRO A 205 14.46 2.36 -5.03
C PRO A 205 15.43 3.29 -4.27
N GLN A 206 15.68 4.50 -4.78
CA GLN A 206 16.58 5.49 -4.14
C GLN A 206 16.04 6.03 -2.80
N LEU A 207 14.72 6.03 -2.59
CA LEU A 207 14.08 6.53 -1.36
C LEU A 207 13.86 5.44 -0.30
N SER A 208 13.82 4.17 -0.69
CA SER A 208 13.51 3.04 0.22
C SER A 208 14.73 2.39 0.87
N GLY A 209 15.94 2.63 0.33
CA GLY A 209 17.17 1.94 0.74
C GLY A 209 17.19 0.44 0.40
N ARG A 210 16.13 -0.11 -0.23
CA ARG A 210 16.06 -1.51 -0.67
C ARG A 210 16.71 -1.66 -2.05
N LYS A 211 17.47 -2.74 -2.22
CA LYS A 211 18.06 -3.14 -3.52
C LYS A 211 17.04 -3.79 -4.47
N GLU A 212 15.91 -4.24 -3.92
CA GLU A 212 14.86 -4.93 -4.64
C GLU A 212 14.02 -3.94 -5.46
N TRP A 213 13.56 -4.39 -6.62
CA TRP A 213 12.66 -3.60 -7.44
C TRP A 213 11.21 -3.86 -7.05
N MET A 214 10.49 -2.80 -6.68
CA MET A 214 9.05 -2.87 -6.46
C MET A 214 8.33 -2.92 -7.82
N VAL A 215 7.59 -4.00 -8.08
CA VAL A 215 6.82 -4.21 -9.32
C VAL A 215 5.31 -4.10 -9.10
N LEU A 216 4.85 -4.16 -7.85
CA LEU A 216 3.47 -3.89 -7.47
C LEU A 216 3.41 -3.05 -6.19
N ASN A 217 2.55 -2.03 -6.20
CA ASN A 217 2.11 -1.30 -5.02
C ASN A 217 0.60 -1.07 -5.18
N GLY A 218 -0.19 -2.04 -4.73
CA GLY A 218 -1.64 -2.06 -4.91
C GLY A 218 -2.39 -1.80 -3.61
N ALA A 219 -3.51 -1.11 -3.70
CA ALA A 219 -4.52 -0.99 -2.65
C ALA A 219 -5.84 -1.61 -3.15
N TYR A 220 -6.50 -2.39 -2.30
CA TYR A 220 -7.70 -3.15 -2.66
C TYR A 220 -8.77 -2.94 -1.61
N LEU A 221 -9.97 -2.53 -2.04
CA LEU A 221 -11.14 -2.41 -1.20
C LEU A 221 -11.89 -3.74 -1.23
N VAL A 222 -11.92 -4.44 -0.10
CA VAL A 222 -12.45 -5.80 0.01
C VAL A 222 -13.61 -5.79 0.99
N GLU A 223 -14.69 -6.48 0.63
CA GLU A 223 -15.81 -6.73 1.55
C GLU A 223 -15.31 -7.54 2.74
N GLU A 224 -15.79 -7.19 3.94
CA GLU A 224 -15.28 -7.79 5.17
C GLU A 224 -15.44 -9.32 5.16
N GLU A 225 -16.55 -9.82 4.59
CA GLU A 225 -16.82 -11.25 4.43
C GLU A 225 -15.83 -11.97 3.50
N ARG A 226 -15.20 -11.25 2.57
CA ARG A 226 -14.22 -11.78 1.60
C ARG A 226 -12.77 -11.59 2.06
N SER A 227 -12.54 -11.06 3.26
CA SER A 227 -11.21 -10.80 3.79
C SER A 227 -10.32 -12.05 3.84
N THR A 228 -10.87 -13.18 4.28
CA THR A 228 -10.13 -14.45 4.35
C THR A 228 -9.80 -15.00 2.97
N GLU A 229 -10.74 -14.89 2.03
CA GLU A 229 -10.53 -15.28 0.62
C GLU A 229 -9.41 -14.45 -0.01
N PHE A 230 -9.42 -13.13 0.19
CA PHE A 230 -8.38 -12.23 -0.31
C PHE A 230 -7.00 -12.55 0.26
N ALA A 231 -6.89 -12.74 1.58
CA ALA A 231 -5.64 -13.10 2.23
C ALA A 231 -5.12 -14.47 1.75
N ALA A 232 -6.01 -15.45 1.55
CA ALA A 232 -5.66 -16.77 1.02
C ALA A 232 -5.14 -16.70 -0.42
N ALA A 233 -5.74 -15.87 -1.28
CA ALA A 233 -5.26 -15.68 -2.65
C ALA A 233 -3.83 -15.10 -2.69
N VAL A 234 -3.52 -14.14 -1.81
CA VAL A 234 -2.16 -13.58 -1.70
C VAL A 234 -1.18 -14.63 -1.16
N ALA A 235 -1.59 -15.44 -0.18
CA ALA A 235 -0.77 -16.52 0.36
C ALA A 235 -0.45 -17.60 -0.69
N ALA A 236 -1.45 -18.03 -1.46
CA ALA A 236 -1.27 -18.98 -2.55
C ALA A 236 -0.29 -18.46 -3.61
N PHE A 237 -0.37 -17.17 -3.94
CA PHE A 237 0.59 -16.55 -4.86
C PHE A 237 2.01 -16.50 -4.28
N ARG A 238 2.17 -16.19 -2.98
CA ARG A 238 3.49 -16.22 -2.30
C ARG A 238 4.13 -17.60 -2.36
N GLU A 239 3.36 -18.65 -2.15
CA GLU A 239 3.83 -20.03 -2.21
C GLU A 239 4.27 -20.41 -3.63
N ALA A 240 3.48 -20.04 -4.65
CA ALA A 240 3.84 -20.24 -6.06
C ALA A 240 5.11 -19.46 -6.44
N ALA A 241 5.26 -18.22 -5.94
CA ALA A 241 6.43 -17.38 -6.19
C ALA A 241 7.70 -17.90 -5.51
N ALA A 242 7.59 -18.46 -4.30
CA ALA A 242 8.72 -19.06 -3.60
C ALA A 242 9.21 -20.35 -4.27
N GLY A 243 8.31 -21.13 -4.86
CA GLY A 243 8.62 -22.33 -5.64
C GLY A 243 9.40 -22.07 -6.94
N ALA A 244 9.44 -20.83 -7.41
CA ALA A 244 10.13 -20.39 -8.64
C ALA A 244 11.63 -20.10 -8.48
N GLY A 245 12.20 -20.28 -7.27
CA GLY A 245 13.64 -20.06 -7.02
C GLY A 245 14.55 -21.02 -7.83
N PRO A 246 15.85 -20.71 -7.99
CA PRO A 246 16.76 -21.54 -8.79
C PRO A 246 17.06 -22.85 -8.04
N GLY A 247 16.24 -23.87 -8.27
CA GLY A 247 16.33 -25.17 -7.62
C GLY A 247 15.95 -26.30 -8.57
N THR A 248 16.96 -26.93 -9.16
CA THR A 248 17.04 -28.36 -9.50
C THR A 248 15.69 -29.09 -9.65
N GLY A 249 15.17 -29.13 -10.87
CA GLY A 249 14.13 -30.08 -11.24
C GLY A 249 14.68 -31.50 -11.18
N THR A 250 14.38 -32.21 -10.09
CA THR A 250 14.25 -33.67 -10.11
C THR A 250 12.79 -33.99 -9.87
N GLY A 251 12.07 -34.25 -10.96
CA GLY A 251 10.70 -34.74 -10.90
C GLY A 251 10.64 -36.09 -10.20
N THR A 252 9.56 -36.29 -9.45
CA THR A 252 8.91 -37.59 -9.36
C THR A 252 7.40 -37.35 -9.32
N GLU A 253 6.73 -37.79 -10.39
CA GLU A 253 5.30 -38.06 -10.40
C GLU A 253 4.97 -39.13 -9.35
N THR A 254 3.85 -39.00 -8.64
CA THR A 254 3.08 -40.15 -8.18
C THR A 254 1.63 -39.76 -7.85
N GLY A 255 0.76 -39.94 -8.85
CA GLY A 255 -0.56 -40.62 -8.78
C GLY A 255 -1.74 -40.02 -7.97
N PRO A 256 -3.00 -40.28 -8.38
CA PRO A 256 -4.17 -39.45 -8.02
C PRO A 256 -5.11 -40.07 -6.96
N GLY A 257 -5.92 -39.23 -6.30
CA GLY A 257 -7.06 -39.60 -5.43
C GLY A 257 -7.95 -38.40 -5.06
N PRO A 258 -9.25 -38.58 -4.73
CA PRO A 258 -10.32 -37.85 -5.41
C PRO A 258 -11.10 -36.81 -4.57
N GLY A 259 -11.63 -35.79 -5.27
CA GLY A 259 -13.02 -35.33 -5.12
C GLY A 259 -13.34 -34.24 -4.09
N ALA A 260 -13.69 -33.05 -4.62
CA ALA A 260 -14.88 -32.23 -4.31
C ALA A 260 -14.59 -30.75 -4.03
N GLY A 261 -15.24 -29.87 -4.81
CA GLY A 261 -15.39 -28.45 -4.50
C GLY A 261 -15.10 -27.54 -5.69
N HIS A 262 -16.11 -27.19 -6.47
CA HIS A 262 -16.02 -26.21 -7.54
C HIS A 262 -15.73 -24.82 -6.97
N GLY A 263 -14.50 -24.34 -7.09
CA GLY A 263 -14.10 -22.94 -6.95
C GLY A 263 -13.58 -22.43 -8.29
N ALA A 264 -14.47 -21.88 -9.11
CA ALA A 264 -14.08 -21.20 -10.35
C ALA A 264 -13.37 -19.89 -9.97
N GLY A 265 -12.04 -19.94 -9.89
CA GLY A 265 -11.16 -18.81 -9.54
C GLY A 265 -9.72 -19.26 -9.22
N MET A 266 -9.54 -20.49 -8.73
CA MET A 266 -8.22 -21.06 -8.43
C MET A 266 -7.41 -21.54 -9.66
N GLY A 267 -7.99 -21.49 -10.87
CA GLY A 267 -7.36 -22.02 -12.08
C GLY A 267 -6.25 -21.15 -12.68
N VAL A 268 -6.13 -19.88 -12.25
CA VAL A 268 -5.18 -18.91 -12.84
C VAL A 268 -3.83 -18.88 -12.12
N LEU A 269 -3.73 -19.46 -10.92
CA LEU A 269 -2.49 -19.50 -10.13
C LEU A 269 -1.64 -20.77 -10.35
N GLY A 270 -2.13 -21.71 -11.16
CA GLY A 270 -1.45 -22.98 -11.46
C GLY A 270 -0.40 -22.90 -12.57
N GLU A 271 -0.21 -21.74 -13.19
CA GLU A 271 0.87 -21.53 -14.15
C GLU A 271 2.17 -21.30 -13.37
N VAL A 272 3.16 -22.16 -13.61
CA VAL A 272 4.48 -22.10 -12.95
C VAL A 272 5.01 -20.67 -13.02
N MET A 273 5.26 -20.06 -11.87
CA MET A 273 5.85 -18.74 -11.83
C MET A 273 7.29 -18.84 -12.32
N ASP A 274 7.65 -18.05 -13.33
CA ASP A 274 9.02 -18.02 -13.88
C ASP A 274 9.95 -17.05 -13.12
N VAL A 275 9.45 -16.38 -12.08
CA VAL A 275 10.19 -15.38 -11.31
C VAL A 275 9.87 -15.50 -9.82
N ALA A 276 10.93 -15.61 -9.01
CA ALA A 276 10.82 -15.47 -7.56
C ALA A 276 10.52 -14.02 -7.19
N MET A 277 9.43 -13.82 -6.45
CA MET A 277 8.96 -12.51 -6.00
C MET A 277 8.64 -12.55 -4.51
N ASP A 278 9.07 -11.54 -3.77
CA ASP A 278 8.59 -11.30 -2.41
C ASP A 278 7.30 -10.48 -2.49
N VAL A 279 6.25 -10.97 -1.84
CA VAL A 279 4.95 -10.29 -1.82
C VAL A 279 4.62 -9.96 -0.38
N GLU A 280 4.28 -8.71 -0.10
CA GLU A 280 3.89 -8.19 1.22
C GLU A 280 2.39 -7.89 1.23
N LEU A 281 1.67 -8.43 2.22
CA LEU A 281 0.27 -8.12 2.50
C LEU A 281 0.21 -7.28 3.78
N THR A 282 -0.50 -6.16 3.73
CA THR A 282 -0.72 -5.26 4.88
C THR A 282 -2.22 -4.95 5.02
N GLY A 283 -2.65 -4.69 6.25
CA GLY A 283 -4.06 -4.45 6.58
C GLY A 283 -4.70 -5.65 7.29
N PRO A 284 -6.04 -5.63 7.42
CA PRO A 284 -6.96 -4.63 6.89
C PRO A 284 -6.83 -3.26 7.57
N TRP A 285 -7.02 -2.19 6.81
CA TRP A 285 -7.00 -0.80 7.28
C TRP A 285 -8.31 -0.07 6.98
N ALA A 286 -8.49 1.11 7.57
CA ALA A 286 -9.44 2.10 7.11
C ALA A 286 -9.15 2.50 5.65
N PRO A 287 -10.18 2.87 4.85
CA PRO A 287 -10.11 2.94 3.39
C PRO A 287 -9.47 4.23 2.82
N TYR A 288 -8.29 4.61 3.29
CA TYR A 288 -7.56 5.82 2.88
C TYR A 288 -7.47 6.04 1.36
N SER A 289 -7.17 4.99 0.58
CA SER A 289 -7.02 5.08 -0.87
C SER A 289 -8.35 5.24 -1.61
N PHE A 290 -9.47 5.00 -0.95
CA PHE A 290 -10.81 4.96 -1.55
C PHE A 290 -11.75 6.07 -1.06
N THR A 291 -11.32 6.86 -0.07
CA THR A 291 -12.12 7.94 0.54
C THR A 291 -11.56 9.33 0.34
N ALA A 292 -10.46 9.49 -0.41
CA ALA A 292 -9.84 10.79 -0.64
C ALA A 292 -10.81 11.75 -1.36
N VAL A 293 -11.57 12.50 -0.56
CA VAL A 293 -12.24 13.73 -0.98
C VAL A 293 -11.14 14.79 -0.99
N GLU A 294 -10.92 15.46 -2.10
CA GLU A 294 -10.04 16.62 -2.14
C GLU A 294 -10.64 17.71 -1.25
N LEU A 295 -10.19 17.72 0.01
CA LEU A 295 -10.43 18.81 0.94
C LEU A 295 -9.46 19.91 0.57
N GLU A 296 -9.97 21.07 0.14
CA GLU A 296 -9.18 22.29 0.07
C GLU A 296 -8.66 22.55 1.49
N THR A 297 -7.34 22.56 1.64
CA THR A 297 -6.68 23.05 2.85
C THR A 297 -7.15 24.49 3.04
N GLY A 298 -7.67 24.82 4.22
CA GLY A 298 -8.22 26.13 4.53
C GLY A 298 -7.14 27.22 4.54
N GLY A 299 -6.64 27.60 3.37
CA GLY A 299 -5.78 28.74 3.17
C GLY A 299 -6.61 30.01 3.32
N ARG A 300 -6.23 30.86 4.27
CA ARG A 300 -6.72 32.24 4.36
C ARG A 300 -6.23 33.00 3.12
N GLU A 301 -7.08 33.17 2.11
CA GLU A 301 -6.98 34.33 1.24
C GLU A 301 -7.35 35.58 2.05
N GLY A 302 -6.35 36.19 2.66
CA GLY A 302 -6.41 37.51 3.28
C GLY A 302 -5.46 38.44 2.54
N GLY A 303 -5.97 39.16 1.53
CA GLY A 303 -5.18 40.07 0.71
C GLY A 303 -4.47 41.16 1.49
N ALA A 304 -3.26 41.48 1.05
CA ALA A 304 -2.59 42.75 1.30
C ALA A 304 -1.83 43.16 0.02
N ARG A 305 -2.52 44.02 -0.75
CA ARG A 305 -2.05 45.04 -1.70
C ARG A 305 -1.02 44.66 -2.78
#